data_AF-A0A936F0D6-F1
#
_entry.id   AF-A0A936F0D6-F1
#
_cell.length_a   1.000
_cell.length_b   1.000
_cell.length_c   1.000
_cell.angle_alpha   90.00
_cell.angle_beta   90.00
_cell.angle_gamma   90.00
#
_symmetry.space_group_name_H-M   'P 1'
#
loop_
_entity.id
_entity.type
_entity.pdbx_description
1 polymer ?
#
loop_
_entity_poly.entity_id
_entity_poly.type
_entity_poly.pdbx_seq_one_letter_code
_entity_poly.pdbx_strand_id
1 'polypeptide(L)'
;MSASPLLEFIAREHPAFVHIPIGLVAVLPLAMLASFHPRHGKVLAGTSFFLAVIGWLGSTIALFSGLVWGRQINLISPSGFLPVVVNEKQVLQKILQIHILAAMAGFLIGGVCVFMLWRVWRRDFGAGSEHRHAGRRFWERGVGAPALLVGFLWLGCWAFSGKLGGVMVFGNEETNKAAAEADRAKRDDVEAELPIRALDYASLEPAETAPVRSKAHGDRWRRVWVSASGIDAYKAGKPLPPGAYAVMSTFTDEKGKPSTEPGPLYMKETKADGTTAFAFYWGRVPTELQKDFGNQDFVYWRSPDAKLATCLGCHEKGGPTAK
;
A
#
# COMPACT_ATOMS: atom_id res chain seq x y z
N MET A 1 3.12 10.50 -11.14
CA MET A 1 4.59 10.36 -11.11
C MET A 1 4.90 8.90 -11.41
N SER A 2 5.55 8.59 -12.53
CA SER A 2 6.00 7.23 -12.83
C SER A 2 7.10 6.83 -11.84
N ALA A 3 7.00 5.65 -11.23
CA ALA A 3 8.08 5.12 -10.39
C ALA A 3 9.38 5.05 -11.21
N SER A 4 10.53 5.34 -10.60
CA SER A 4 11.81 5.24 -11.30
C SER A 4 12.03 3.78 -11.76
N PRO A 5 12.59 3.52 -12.95
CA PRO A 5 12.82 2.15 -13.45
C PRO A 5 13.57 1.23 -12.48
N LEU A 6 14.47 1.81 -11.68
CA LEU A 6 15.22 1.11 -10.63
C LEU A 6 14.31 0.54 -9.52
N LEU A 7 13.31 1.33 -9.12
CA LEU A 7 12.38 0.99 -8.05
C LEU A 7 11.44 -0.14 -8.47
N GLU A 8 11.05 -0.17 -9.74
CA GLU A 8 10.20 -1.22 -10.32
C GLU A 8 10.97 -2.55 -10.49
N PHE A 9 12.24 -2.47 -10.89
CA PHE A 9 13.14 -3.62 -10.92
C PHE A 9 13.33 -4.24 -9.53
N ILE A 10 13.58 -3.42 -8.49
CA ILE A 10 13.76 -3.90 -7.12
C ILE A 10 12.50 -4.61 -6.60
N ALA A 11 11.31 -4.10 -6.92
CA ALA A 11 10.05 -4.73 -6.52
C ALA A 11 9.82 -6.08 -7.22
N ARG A 12 10.10 -6.16 -8.53
CA ARG A 12 9.95 -7.40 -9.30
C ARG A 12 10.90 -8.50 -8.84
N GLU A 13 12.14 -8.13 -8.56
CA GLU A 13 13.19 -9.07 -8.18
C GLU A 13 13.26 -9.32 -6.66
N HIS A 14 12.43 -8.64 -5.85
CA HIS A 14 12.39 -8.84 -4.40
C HIS A 14 12.28 -10.32 -4.00
N PRO A 15 11.38 -11.15 -4.59
CA PRO A 15 11.36 -12.58 -4.30
C PRO A 15 12.71 -13.24 -4.53
N ALA A 16 13.39 -12.97 -5.64
CA ALA A 16 14.73 -13.52 -5.92
C ALA A 16 15.76 -13.06 -4.88
N PHE A 17 15.71 -11.79 -4.46
CA PHE A 17 16.61 -11.24 -3.43
C PHE A 17 16.41 -11.85 -2.05
N VAL A 18 15.22 -12.38 -1.72
CA VAL A 18 14.97 -13.02 -0.42
C VAL A 18 15.47 -14.48 -0.37
N HIS A 19 15.53 -15.18 -1.50
CA HIS A 19 15.95 -16.60 -1.52
C HIS A 19 17.45 -16.78 -1.25
N ILE A 20 18.29 -15.84 -1.68
CA ILE A 20 19.74 -15.89 -1.44
C ILE A 20 20.08 -15.89 0.06
N PRO A 21 19.64 -14.90 0.88
CA PRO A 21 19.90 -14.91 2.31
C PRO A 21 19.25 -16.10 3.01
N ILE A 22 18.04 -16.52 2.61
CA ILE A 22 17.41 -17.72 3.20
C ILE A 22 18.25 -18.97 2.97
N GLY A 23 18.72 -19.21 1.73
CA GLY A 23 19.55 -20.36 1.40
C GLY A 23 20.86 -20.36 2.20
N LEU A 24 21.51 -19.20 2.30
CA LEU A 24 22.76 -19.07 3.07
C LEU A 24 22.56 -19.26 4.57
N VAL A 25 21.50 -18.69 5.14
CA VAL A 25 21.16 -18.84 6.56
C VAL A 25 20.73 -20.27 6.88
N ALA A 26 20.11 -21.00 5.94
CA ALA A 26 19.78 -22.41 6.11
C ALA A 26 21.01 -23.32 6.14
N VAL A 27 22.01 -23.04 5.30
CA VAL A 27 23.26 -23.84 5.24
C VAL A 27 24.23 -23.48 6.38
N LEU A 28 24.15 -22.26 6.92
CA LEU A 28 25.07 -21.75 7.94
C LEU A 28 25.15 -22.66 9.20
N PRO A 29 24.05 -23.06 9.87
CA PRO A 29 24.14 -23.96 11.03
C PRO A 29 24.80 -25.30 10.73
N LEU A 30 24.65 -25.83 9.51
CA LEU A 30 25.32 -27.07 9.09
C LEU A 30 26.83 -26.88 8.99
N ALA A 31 27.28 -25.78 8.39
CA ALA A 31 28.70 -25.42 8.35
C ALA A 31 29.27 -25.20 9.77
N MET A 32 28.49 -24.55 10.64
CA MET A 32 28.84 -24.31 12.03
C MET A 32 28.96 -25.61 12.83
N LEU A 33 28.03 -26.55 12.66
CA LEU A 33 28.11 -27.89 13.25
C LEU A 33 29.33 -28.66 12.73
N ALA A 34 29.56 -28.62 11.41
CA ALA A 34 30.70 -29.29 10.80
C ALA A 34 32.04 -28.72 11.32
N SER A 35 32.07 -27.45 11.76
CA SER A 35 33.26 -26.85 12.38
C SER A 35 33.72 -27.50 13.69
N PHE A 36 32.88 -28.32 14.33
CA PHE A 36 33.27 -29.11 15.50
C PHE A 36 34.14 -30.32 15.12
N HIS A 37 34.28 -30.62 13.83
CA HIS A 37 35.09 -31.74 13.36
C HIS A 37 36.60 -31.48 13.60
N PRO A 38 37.33 -32.40 14.24
CA PRO A 38 38.71 -32.17 14.67
C PRO A 38 39.69 -31.80 13.54
N ARG A 39 39.51 -32.38 12.35
CA ARG A 39 40.45 -32.22 11.22
C ARG A 39 40.19 -30.98 10.37
N HIS A 40 38.97 -30.47 10.35
CA HIS A 40 38.54 -29.42 9.41
C HIS A 40 37.93 -28.20 10.10
N GLY A 41 37.92 -28.19 11.45
CA GLY A 41 37.18 -27.19 12.22
C GLY A 41 37.58 -25.74 11.92
N LYS A 42 38.87 -25.46 11.73
CA LYS A 42 39.37 -24.12 11.40
C LYS A 42 38.85 -23.61 10.05
N VAL A 43 38.93 -24.45 9.01
CA VAL A 43 38.45 -24.10 7.66
C VAL A 43 36.95 -23.90 7.69
N LEU A 44 36.21 -24.82 8.30
CA LEU A 44 34.75 -24.77 8.36
C LEU A 44 34.24 -23.60 9.21
N ALA A 45 34.93 -23.22 10.29
CA ALA A 45 34.62 -22.00 11.03
C ALA A 45 34.85 -20.73 10.19
N GLY A 46 35.90 -20.71 9.37
CA GLY A 46 36.12 -19.66 8.37
C GLY A 46 35.00 -19.61 7.32
N THR A 47 34.60 -20.77 6.78
CA THR A 47 33.47 -20.89 5.86
C THR A 47 32.18 -20.37 6.49
N SER A 48 31.89 -20.74 7.75
CA SER A 48 30.73 -20.21 8.49
C SER A 48 30.77 -18.69 8.59
N PHE A 49 31.93 -18.08 8.85
CA PHE A 49 32.05 -16.62 8.90
C PHE A 49 31.68 -15.97 7.56
N PHE A 50 32.24 -16.44 6.43
CA PHE A 50 31.93 -15.87 5.12
C PHE A 50 30.48 -16.11 4.70
N LEU A 51 29.92 -17.30 4.97
CA LEU A 51 28.49 -17.57 4.77
C LEU A 51 27.62 -16.62 5.59
N ALA A 52 27.98 -16.35 6.85
CA ALA A 52 27.26 -15.41 7.69
C ALA A 52 27.36 -13.96 7.16
N VAL A 53 28.53 -13.51 6.70
CA VAL A 53 28.68 -12.17 6.12
C VAL A 53 27.82 -12.01 4.87
N ILE A 54 27.89 -12.95 3.92
CA ILE A 54 27.10 -12.89 2.69
C ILE A 54 25.61 -12.99 3.01
N GLY A 55 25.21 -13.89 3.92
CA GLY A 55 23.83 -14.02 4.39
C GLY A 55 23.29 -12.74 5.02
N TRP A 56 24.12 -12.02 5.78
CA TRP A 56 23.76 -10.75 6.41
C TRP A 56 23.71 -9.58 5.43
N LEU A 57 24.60 -9.53 4.44
CA LEU A 57 24.50 -8.57 3.34
C LEU A 57 23.25 -8.82 2.50
N GLY A 58 22.94 -10.08 2.18
CA GLY A 58 21.69 -10.47 1.53
C GLY A 58 20.47 -10.07 2.35
N SER A 59 20.51 -10.27 3.67
CA SER A 59 19.48 -9.84 4.62
C SER A 59 19.25 -8.33 4.56
N THR A 60 20.31 -7.55 4.43
CA THR A 60 20.25 -6.09 4.27
C THR A 60 19.48 -5.74 3.00
N ILE A 61 19.87 -6.32 1.86
CA ILE A 61 19.22 -6.06 0.57
C ILE A 61 17.76 -6.50 0.59
N ALA A 62 17.44 -7.67 1.15
CA ALA A 62 16.08 -8.16 1.28
C ALA A 62 15.21 -7.24 2.16
N LEU A 63 15.73 -6.77 3.29
CA LEU A 63 15.00 -5.87 4.19
C LEU A 63 14.74 -4.51 3.54
N PHE A 64 15.75 -3.90 2.92
CA PHE A 64 15.58 -2.63 2.20
C PHE A 64 14.63 -2.75 1.01
N SER A 65 14.79 -3.80 0.18
CA SER A 65 13.90 -4.01 -0.97
C SER A 65 12.46 -4.26 -0.54
N GLY A 66 12.23 -5.02 0.54
CA GLY A 66 10.89 -5.25 1.10
C GLY A 66 10.24 -3.97 1.64
N LEU A 67 11.00 -3.11 2.34
CA LEU A 67 10.49 -1.81 2.81
C LEU A 67 10.17 -0.86 1.66
N VAL A 68 11.04 -0.81 0.64
CA VAL A 68 10.82 0.00 -0.57
C VAL A 68 9.57 -0.50 -1.30
N TRP A 69 9.45 -1.81 -1.49
CA TRP A 69 8.29 -2.39 -2.16
C TRP A 69 7.00 -2.13 -1.38
N GLY A 70 6.99 -2.37 -0.06
CA GLY A 70 5.84 -2.11 0.80
C GLY A 70 5.35 -0.65 0.75
N ARG A 71 6.26 0.32 0.56
CA ARG A 71 5.90 1.73 0.33
C ARG A 71 5.31 1.96 -1.06
N GLN A 72 5.86 1.33 -2.10
CA GLN A 72 5.34 1.48 -3.47
C GLN A 72 3.89 1.00 -3.60
N ILE A 73 3.53 -0.08 -2.89
CA ILE A 73 2.17 -0.62 -2.89
C ILE A 73 1.28 -0.01 -1.80
N ASN A 74 1.70 1.11 -1.20
CA ASN A 74 0.97 1.87 -0.17
C ASN A 74 0.57 1.04 1.09
N LEU A 75 1.26 -0.07 1.37
CA LEU A 75 1.07 -0.83 2.62
C LEU A 75 1.87 -0.23 3.80
N ILE A 76 2.91 0.55 3.50
CA ILE A 76 3.69 1.32 4.47
C ILE A 76 3.58 2.80 4.09
N SER A 77 3.25 3.65 5.06
CA SER A 77 3.23 5.11 4.86
C SER A 77 4.60 5.61 4.35
N PRO A 78 4.65 6.64 3.46
CA PRO A 78 5.90 7.25 3.03
C PRO A 78 6.79 7.73 4.19
N SER A 79 6.19 8.18 5.29
CA SER A 79 6.88 8.61 6.52
C SER A 79 7.02 7.51 7.57
N GLY A 80 6.41 6.34 7.34
CA GLY A 80 6.40 5.22 8.28
C GLY A 80 7.56 4.24 8.08
N PHE A 81 7.95 3.58 9.17
CA PHE A 81 8.88 2.43 9.17
C PHE A 81 8.15 1.08 9.23
N LEU A 82 6.89 1.07 9.69
CA LEU A 82 6.05 -0.13 9.82
C LEU A 82 4.64 0.16 9.27
N PRO A 83 3.91 -0.86 8.79
CA PRO A 83 2.48 -0.75 8.52
C PRO A 83 1.73 -0.34 9.78
N VAL A 84 0.80 0.60 9.64
CA VAL A 84 -0.09 1.01 10.74
C VAL A 84 -1.32 0.11 10.71
N VAL A 85 -1.52 -0.64 11.79
CA VAL A 85 -2.72 -1.47 12.01
C VAL A 85 -3.67 -0.70 12.92
N VAL A 86 -4.74 -0.18 12.34
CA VAL A 86 -5.79 0.62 12.98
C VAL A 86 -6.99 -0.25 13.36
N ASN A 87 -7.23 -1.35 12.65
CA ASN A 87 -8.39 -2.23 12.87
C ASN A 87 -8.03 -3.71 12.69
N GLU A 88 -8.70 -4.61 13.40
CA GLU A 88 -8.60 -6.06 13.25
C GLU A 88 -8.90 -6.58 11.83
N LYS A 89 -9.70 -5.83 11.05
CA LYS A 89 -9.96 -6.13 9.63
C LYS A 89 -8.73 -6.02 8.72
N GLN A 90 -7.66 -5.38 9.19
CA GLN A 90 -6.42 -5.16 8.43
C GLN A 90 -5.45 -6.35 8.54
N VAL A 91 -5.94 -7.55 8.22
CA VAL A 91 -5.21 -8.82 8.40
C VAL A 91 -3.89 -8.83 7.63
N LEU A 92 -3.87 -8.36 6.38
CA LEU A 92 -2.65 -8.30 5.57
C LEU A 92 -1.61 -7.33 6.15
N GLN A 93 -2.03 -6.15 6.61
CA GLN A 93 -1.12 -5.17 7.22
C GLN A 93 -0.55 -5.67 8.55
N LYS A 94 -1.35 -6.41 9.33
CA LYS A 94 -0.89 -7.07 10.56
C LYS A 94 0.16 -8.15 10.26
N ILE A 95 -0.09 -9.01 9.27
CA ILE A 95 0.88 -10.04 8.86
C ILE A 95 2.16 -9.38 8.33
N LEU A 96 2.04 -8.34 7.50
CA LEU A 96 3.18 -7.59 6.99
C LEU A 96 4.00 -6.94 8.12
N GLN A 97 3.34 -6.38 9.13
CA GLN A 97 4.01 -5.80 10.29
C GLN A 97 4.83 -6.87 11.05
N ILE A 98 4.23 -8.03 11.33
CA ILE A 98 4.94 -9.13 11.99
C ILE A 98 6.08 -9.66 11.10
N HIS A 99 5.87 -9.72 9.79
CA HIS A 99 6.89 -10.13 8.82
C HIS A 99 8.11 -9.20 8.84
N ILE A 100 7.89 -7.88 8.85
CA ILE A 100 8.96 -6.88 8.94
C ILE A 100 9.66 -6.97 10.30
N LEU A 101 8.92 -7.12 11.40
CA LEU A 101 9.52 -7.29 12.73
C LEU A 101 10.36 -8.57 12.83
N ALA A 102 9.90 -9.67 12.24
CA ALA A 102 10.65 -10.91 12.15
C ALA A 102 11.91 -10.76 11.31
N ALA A 103 11.83 -10.06 10.17
CA ALA A 103 12.99 -9.77 9.33
C ALA A 103 14.00 -8.85 10.06
N MET A 104 13.54 -7.84 10.79
CA MET A 104 14.39 -6.97 11.62
C MET A 104 15.07 -7.75 12.74
N ALA A 105 14.32 -8.60 13.47
CA ALA A 105 14.89 -9.48 14.49
C ALA A 105 15.95 -10.41 13.88
N GLY A 106 15.65 -11.01 12.72
CA GLY A 106 16.60 -11.83 11.97
C GLY A 106 17.85 -11.04 11.58
N PHE A 107 17.72 -9.81 11.09
CA PHE A 107 18.85 -8.94 10.74
C PHE A 107 19.75 -8.62 11.95
N LEU A 108 19.15 -8.28 13.11
CA LEU A 108 19.87 -7.98 14.34
C LEU A 108 20.60 -9.21 14.89
N ILE A 109 19.90 -10.35 14.97
CA ILE A 109 20.50 -11.63 15.42
C ILE A 109 21.61 -12.07 14.46
N GLY A 110 21.42 -11.89 13.15
CA GLY A 110 22.44 -12.13 12.15
C GLY A 110 23.68 -11.27 12.35
N GLY A 111 23.52 -9.99 12.68
CA GLY A 111 24.64 -9.10 13.01
C GLY A 111 25.42 -9.59 14.23
N VAL A 112 24.72 -10.07 15.28
CA VAL A 112 25.35 -10.70 16.44
C VAL A 112 26.09 -11.98 16.05
N CYS A 113 25.50 -12.82 15.20
CA CYS A 113 26.13 -14.04 14.69
C CYS A 113 27.43 -13.73 13.93
N VAL A 114 27.39 -12.79 12.98
CA VAL A 114 28.54 -12.31 12.22
C VAL A 114 29.61 -11.78 13.15
N PHE A 115 29.26 -10.99 14.16
CA PHE A 115 30.20 -10.45 15.14
C PHE A 115 30.89 -11.54 15.96
N MET A 116 30.14 -12.55 16.41
CA MET A 116 30.71 -13.70 17.14
C MET A 116 31.66 -14.51 16.25
N LEU A 117 31.24 -14.80 15.01
CA LEU A 117 32.06 -15.51 14.03
C LEU A 117 33.30 -14.71 13.60
N TRP A 118 33.18 -13.39 13.50
CA TRP A 118 34.32 -12.50 13.25
C TRP A 118 35.35 -12.59 14.37
N ARG A 119 34.92 -12.63 15.64
CA ARG A 119 35.84 -12.82 16.78
C ARG A 119 36.55 -14.17 16.72
N VAL A 120 35.83 -15.24 16.36
CA VAL A 120 36.41 -16.58 16.17
C VAL A 120 37.41 -16.56 15.01
N TRP A 121 37.02 -16.03 13.86
CA TRP A 121 37.87 -15.93 12.68
C TRP A 121 39.13 -15.11 12.95
N ARG A 122 39.02 -13.93 13.57
CA ARG A 122 40.15 -13.08 13.94
C ARG A 122 41.10 -13.79 14.92
N ARG A 123 40.57 -14.57 15.87
CA ARG A 123 41.39 -15.34 16.82
C ARG A 123 42.13 -16.49 16.14
N ASP A 124 41.47 -17.20 15.24
CA ASP A 124 41.99 -18.45 14.67
C ASP A 124 42.81 -18.21 13.38
N PHE A 125 42.64 -17.07 12.70
CA PHE A 125 43.40 -16.66 11.52
C PHE A 125 44.28 -15.41 11.75
N GLY A 126 44.31 -14.87 12.97
CA GLY A 126 45.26 -13.85 13.36
C GLY A 126 46.68 -14.41 13.53
N ALA A 127 47.70 -13.55 13.37
CA ALA A 127 49.10 -13.92 13.53
C ALA A 127 49.36 -14.46 14.95
N GLY A 128 49.75 -15.75 15.07
CA GLY A 128 50.22 -16.36 16.33
C GLY A 128 49.37 -17.48 16.95
N SER A 129 48.47 -18.14 16.20
CA SER A 129 47.51 -19.11 16.79
C SER A 129 47.92 -20.60 16.78
N GLU A 130 49.19 -20.95 16.52
CA GLU A 130 49.57 -22.33 16.15
C GLU A 130 49.38 -23.41 17.23
N HIS A 131 49.17 -23.07 18.53
CA HIS A 131 49.20 -24.08 19.60
C HIS A 131 48.00 -24.08 20.58
N ARG A 132 46.87 -23.43 20.28
CA ARG A 132 45.79 -23.19 21.28
C ARG A 132 44.56 -24.13 21.26
N HIS A 133 44.65 -25.33 20.67
CA HIS A 133 43.50 -26.26 20.58
C HIS A 133 43.54 -27.44 21.57
N ALA A 134 44.69 -27.72 22.20
CA ALA A 134 44.77 -28.73 23.24
C ALA A 134 44.11 -28.22 24.54
N GLY A 135 43.03 -28.87 24.99
CA GLY A 135 42.38 -28.60 26.28
C GLY A 135 41.06 -27.82 26.27
N ARG A 136 40.57 -27.34 25.12
CA ARG A 136 39.25 -26.67 25.08
C ARG A 136 38.10 -27.65 25.25
N ARG A 137 37.08 -27.23 26.00
CA ARG A 137 35.83 -27.98 26.17
C ARG A 137 35.17 -28.20 24.80
N PHE A 138 34.45 -29.30 24.62
CA PHE A 138 33.76 -29.60 23.35
C PHE A 138 32.94 -28.42 22.81
N TRP A 139 32.23 -27.73 23.71
CA TRP A 139 31.40 -26.55 23.43
C TRP A 139 32.15 -25.29 23.00
N GLU A 140 33.48 -25.27 23.13
CA GLU A 140 34.36 -24.14 22.75
C GLU A 140 35.16 -24.42 21.46
N ARG A 141 34.97 -25.61 20.86
CA ARG A 141 35.59 -26.01 19.60
C ARG A 141 34.83 -25.40 18.41
N GLY A 142 35.51 -25.30 17.27
CA GLY A 142 34.95 -24.69 16.06
C GLY A 142 34.49 -23.27 16.32
N VAL A 143 33.25 -22.97 15.93
CA VAL A 143 32.59 -21.69 16.18
C VAL A 143 32.13 -21.49 17.64
N GLY A 144 32.05 -22.57 18.42
CA GLY A 144 31.52 -22.57 19.79
C GLY A 144 29.99 -22.65 19.86
N ALA A 145 29.49 -23.29 20.91
CA ALA A 145 28.05 -23.51 21.14
C ALA A 145 27.22 -22.22 21.19
N PRO A 146 27.69 -21.11 21.81
CA PRO A 146 26.94 -19.85 21.78
C PRO A 146 26.73 -19.31 20.37
N ALA A 147 27.75 -19.33 19.51
CA ALA A 147 27.61 -18.86 18.13
C ALA A 147 26.64 -19.76 17.37
N LEU A 148 26.75 -21.08 17.52
CA LEU A 148 25.85 -22.05 16.90
C LEU A 148 24.39 -21.83 17.30
N LEU A 149 24.11 -21.58 18.59
CA LEU A 149 22.76 -21.28 19.07
C LEU A 149 22.22 -20.00 18.40
N VAL A 150 23.03 -18.94 18.34
CA VAL A 150 22.66 -17.69 17.64
C VAL A 150 22.42 -17.94 16.15
N GLY A 151 23.20 -18.82 15.51
CA GLY A 151 22.99 -19.25 14.12
C GLY A 151 21.63 -19.94 13.91
N PHE A 152 21.22 -20.82 14.82
CA PHE A 152 19.89 -21.43 14.77
C PHE A 152 18.76 -20.42 15.04
N LEU A 153 18.95 -19.49 15.97
CA LEU A 153 17.98 -18.41 16.19
C LEU A 153 17.82 -17.54 14.95
N TRP A 154 18.94 -17.24 14.27
CA TRP A 154 18.92 -16.49 13.02
C TRP A 154 18.13 -17.22 11.93
N LEU A 155 18.36 -18.54 11.77
CA LEU A 155 17.57 -19.40 10.89
C LEU A 155 16.10 -19.40 11.26
N GLY A 156 15.76 -19.51 12.55
CA GLY A 156 14.39 -19.46 13.04
C GLY A 156 13.67 -18.18 12.64
N CYS A 157 14.31 -17.02 12.79
CA CYS A 157 13.74 -15.74 12.38
C CYS A 157 13.49 -15.65 10.88
N TRP A 158 14.44 -16.09 10.05
CA TRP A 158 14.28 -16.09 8.59
C TRP A 158 13.27 -17.12 8.10
N ALA A 159 13.22 -18.31 8.70
CA ALA A 159 12.21 -19.32 8.39
C ALA A 159 10.80 -18.80 8.77
N PHE A 160 10.67 -18.14 9.91
CA PHE A 160 9.41 -17.53 10.34
C PHE A 160 9.00 -16.36 9.42
N SER A 161 9.93 -15.47 9.10
CA SER A 161 9.70 -14.38 8.15
C SER A 161 9.31 -14.92 6.76
N GLY A 162 10.03 -15.92 6.26
CA GLY A 162 9.72 -16.60 5.00
C GLY A 162 8.36 -17.28 4.99
N LYS A 163 7.97 -17.94 6.10
CA LYS A 163 6.61 -18.48 6.27
C LYS A 163 5.55 -17.39 6.15
N LEU A 164 5.73 -16.24 6.83
CA LEU A 164 4.81 -15.12 6.74
C LEU A 164 4.77 -14.53 5.32
N GLY A 165 5.91 -14.45 4.64
CA GLY A 165 6.01 -14.09 3.22
C GLY A 165 5.17 -15.01 2.33
N GLY A 166 5.30 -16.33 2.56
CA GLY A 166 4.49 -17.33 1.87
C GLY A 166 2.99 -17.17 2.12
N VAL A 167 2.58 -16.90 3.37
CA VAL A 167 1.17 -16.63 3.71
C VAL A 167 0.65 -15.38 3.00
N MET A 168 1.45 -14.32 2.87
CA MET A 168 1.06 -13.11 2.14
C MET A 168 0.90 -13.34 0.64
N VAL A 169 1.71 -14.23 0.05
CA VAL A 169 1.71 -14.50 -1.40
C VAL A 169 0.66 -15.54 -1.80
N PHE A 170 0.58 -16.65 -1.07
CA PHE A 170 -0.27 -17.80 -1.42
C PHE A 170 -1.60 -17.82 -0.67
N GLY A 171 -1.75 -16.97 0.34
CA GLY A 171 -2.88 -17.00 1.25
C GLY A 171 -2.84 -18.18 2.22
N ASN A 172 -3.72 -18.11 3.21
CA ASN A 172 -4.10 -19.15 4.16
C ASN A 172 -5.60 -18.96 4.46
N GLU A 173 -6.21 -19.84 5.24
CA GLU A 173 -7.64 -19.75 5.52
C GLU A 173 -8.07 -18.37 6.06
N GLU A 174 -7.30 -17.79 6.97
CA GLU A 174 -7.57 -16.48 7.58
C GLU A 174 -7.44 -15.31 6.59
N THR A 175 -6.37 -15.28 5.79
CA THR A 175 -6.15 -14.26 4.75
C THR A 175 -7.07 -14.43 3.56
N ASN A 176 -7.43 -15.66 3.19
CA ASN A 176 -8.42 -15.94 2.15
C ASN A 176 -9.81 -15.56 2.61
N LYS A 177 -10.16 -15.80 3.88
CA LYS A 177 -11.42 -15.34 4.46
C LYS A 177 -11.44 -13.81 4.56
N ALA A 178 -10.37 -13.18 5.01
CA ALA A 178 -10.26 -11.72 5.06
C ALA A 178 -10.27 -11.09 3.65
N ALA A 179 -9.64 -11.72 2.66
CA ALA A 179 -9.68 -11.30 1.27
C ALA A 179 -11.07 -11.52 0.68
N ALA A 180 -11.75 -12.63 0.98
CA ALA A 180 -13.12 -12.88 0.57
C ALA A 180 -14.12 -11.96 1.29
N GLU A 181 -13.88 -11.59 2.55
CA GLU A 181 -14.65 -10.60 3.31
C GLU A 181 -14.34 -9.19 2.84
N ALA A 182 -13.12 -8.88 2.43
CA ALA A 182 -12.76 -7.61 1.81
C ALA A 182 -13.32 -7.53 0.39
N ASP A 183 -13.35 -8.64 -0.36
CA ASP A 183 -13.96 -8.74 -1.69
C ASP A 183 -15.48 -8.75 -1.61
N ARG A 184 -16.07 -9.42 -0.61
CA ARG A 184 -17.50 -9.31 -0.31
C ARG A 184 -17.80 -7.92 0.17
N ALA A 185 -17.04 -7.36 1.11
CA ALA A 185 -17.17 -5.98 1.50
C ALA A 185 -16.91 -5.05 0.32
N LYS A 186 -16.11 -5.40 -0.69
CA LYS A 186 -15.92 -4.64 -1.94
C LYS A 186 -17.08 -4.82 -2.92
N ARG A 187 -17.74 -5.98 -2.91
CA ARG A 187 -18.94 -6.28 -3.72
C ARG A 187 -20.22 -5.73 -3.07
N ASP A 188 -20.23 -5.66 -1.75
CA ASP A 188 -21.25 -5.11 -0.87
C ASP A 188 -20.96 -3.62 -0.56
N ASP A 189 -19.73 -3.18 -0.81
CA ASP A 189 -19.34 -1.78 -0.97
C ASP A 189 -19.84 -1.37 -2.35
N VAL A 190 -21.02 -0.78 -2.32
CA VAL A 190 -21.66 -0.09 -3.44
C VAL A 190 -20.71 0.95 -4.08
N GLU A 191 -19.55 1.26 -3.46
CA GLU A 191 -18.49 2.15 -3.95
C GLU A 191 -17.34 1.52 -4.75
N ALA A 192 -17.16 0.18 -4.80
CA ALA A 192 -16.14 -0.40 -5.68
C ALA A 192 -16.43 -0.20 -7.18
N GLU A 193 -17.65 0.25 -7.50
CA GLU A 193 -18.13 0.69 -8.81
C GLU A 193 -18.31 2.22 -8.93
N LEU A 194 -17.74 3.05 -8.05
CA LEU A 194 -17.91 4.51 -8.06
C LEU A 194 -16.58 5.27 -8.27
N PRO A 195 -16.55 6.54 -8.74
CA PRO A 195 -17.43 7.25 -9.66
C PRO A 195 -16.60 8.18 -10.58
N ILE A 196 -15.41 7.82 -11.07
CA ILE A 196 -14.82 8.63 -12.15
C ILE A 196 -15.73 8.54 -13.38
N ARG A 197 -16.27 7.39 -13.78
CA ARG A 197 -17.17 7.33 -14.95
C ARG A 197 -18.51 8.07 -14.78
N ALA A 198 -19.11 8.04 -13.60
CA ALA A 198 -20.36 8.74 -13.34
C ALA A 198 -20.20 10.28 -13.36
N LEU A 199 -18.97 10.75 -13.14
CA LEU A 199 -18.56 12.15 -13.19
C LEU A 199 -17.55 12.44 -14.32
N ASP A 200 -17.31 11.50 -15.23
CA ASP A 200 -16.34 11.63 -16.33
C ASP A 200 -17.00 12.43 -17.42
N TYR A 201 -17.20 13.70 -17.11
CA TYR A 201 -17.86 14.64 -17.97
C TYR A 201 -17.09 14.84 -19.29
N ALA A 202 -15.83 14.42 -19.37
CA ALA A 202 -15.05 14.44 -20.61
C ALA A 202 -15.56 13.41 -21.64
N SER A 203 -16.27 12.37 -21.19
CA SER A 203 -16.93 11.38 -22.07
C SER A 203 -18.37 11.75 -22.45
N LEU A 204 -18.88 12.88 -21.93
CA LEU A 204 -20.26 13.33 -22.08
C LEU A 204 -20.39 14.46 -23.11
N GLU A 205 -21.63 14.66 -23.56
CA GLU A 205 -21.97 15.74 -24.48
C GLU A 205 -22.10 17.07 -23.72
N PRO A 206 -21.40 18.14 -24.13
CA PRO A 206 -21.57 19.45 -23.51
C PRO A 206 -22.97 19.99 -23.80
N ALA A 207 -23.71 20.33 -22.74
CA ALA A 207 -24.99 21.04 -22.88
C ALA A 207 -24.78 22.52 -23.25
N GLU A 208 -23.64 23.08 -22.83
CA GLU A 208 -23.28 24.49 -22.97
C GLU A 208 -21.94 24.66 -23.70
N THR A 209 -21.84 25.68 -24.55
CA THR A 209 -20.64 25.99 -25.34
C THR A 209 -19.50 26.54 -24.47
N ALA A 210 -19.83 27.25 -23.38
CA ALA A 210 -18.88 27.82 -22.43
C ALA A 210 -19.44 27.74 -21.00
N PRO A 211 -18.57 27.82 -19.96
CA PRO A 211 -19.04 27.93 -18.58
C PRO A 211 -19.93 29.16 -18.36
N VAL A 212 -20.99 29.00 -17.57
CA VAL A 212 -21.94 30.06 -17.21
C VAL A 212 -22.00 30.23 -15.69
N ARG A 213 -22.27 31.44 -15.20
CA ARG A 213 -22.38 31.68 -13.76
C ARG A 213 -23.73 31.20 -13.23
N SER A 214 -23.73 30.53 -12.08
CA SER A 214 -24.94 29.99 -11.47
C SER A 214 -25.12 30.40 -10.02
N LYS A 215 -26.05 31.35 -9.80
CA LYS A 215 -26.44 31.78 -8.46
C LYS A 215 -26.97 30.64 -7.59
N ALA A 216 -27.69 29.69 -8.19
CA ALA A 216 -28.27 28.54 -7.49
C ALA A 216 -27.22 27.57 -6.90
N HIS A 217 -25.96 27.61 -7.38
CA HIS A 217 -24.92 26.66 -7.00
C HIS A 217 -23.73 27.35 -6.29
N GLY A 218 -24.05 28.30 -5.41
CA GLY A 218 -23.05 29.07 -4.65
C GLY A 218 -22.32 30.11 -5.50
N ASP A 219 -23.01 30.66 -6.50
CA ASP A 219 -22.50 31.70 -7.40
C ASP A 219 -21.21 31.32 -8.15
N ARG A 220 -21.04 30.02 -8.42
CA ARG A 220 -19.89 29.46 -9.14
C ARG A 220 -20.09 29.53 -10.65
N TRP A 221 -18.98 29.53 -11.38
CA TRP A 221 -18.99 29.17 -12.79
C TRP A 221 -19.29 27.68 -12.90
N ARG A 222 -20.20 27.31 -13.80
CA ARG A 222 -20.57 25.93 -14.06
C ARG A 222 -20.53 25.61 -15.54
N ARG A 223 -20.31 24.35 -15.86
CA ARG A 223 -20.57 23.80 -17.19
C ARG A 223 -21.22 22.43 -17.04
N VAL A 224 -22.33 22.23 -17.75
CA VAL A 224 -23.10 20.99 -17.70
C VAL A 224 -22.79 20.10 -18.90
N TRP A 225 -22.70 18.82 -18.61
CA TRP A 225 -22.41 17.74 -19.54
C TRP A 225 -23.44 16.64 -19.34
N VAL A 226 -23.90 15.99 -20.40
CA VAL A 226 -25.03 15.06 -20.35
C VAL A 226 -24.68 13.81 -21.14
N SER A 227 -25.17 12.65 -20.70
CA SER A 227 -25.06 11.42 -21.48
C SER A 227 -25.65 11.60 -22.87
N ALA A 228 -25.05 10.94 -23.87
CA ALA A 228 -25.51 11.02 -25.26
C ALA A 228 -27.00 10.65 -25.42
N SER A 229 -27.49 9.71 -24.60
CA SER A 229 -28.91 9.31 -24.55
C SER A 229 -29.86 10.40 -24.03
N GLY A 230 -29.36 11.43 -23.34
CA GLY A 230 -30.15 12.44 -22.65
C GLY A 230 -29.96 13.87 -23.16
N ILE A 231 -28.96 14.14 -24.00
CA ILE A 231 -28.58 15.50 -24.40
C ILE A 231 -29.71 16.26 -25.10
N ASP A 232 -30.46 15.62 -25.99
CA ASP A 232 -31.56 16.25 -26.73
C ASP A 232 -32.72 16.60 -25.80
N ALA A 233 -33.06 15.68 -24.88
CA ALA A 233 -34.09 15.92 -23.87
C ALA A 233 -33.69 17.08 -22.95
N TYR A 234 -32.42 17.11 -22.52
CA TYR A 234 -31.87 18.18 -21.69
C TYR A 234 -31.96 19.53 -22.39
N LYS A 235 -31.49 19.62 -23.65
CA LYS A 235 -31.54 20.86 -24.46
C LYS A 235 -32.97 21.32 -24.75
N ALA A 236 -33.91 20.39 -24.86
CA ALA A 236 -35.33 20.69 -25.01
C ALA A 236 -36.04 21.07 -23.69
N GLY A 237 -35.32 21.13 -22.56
CA GLY A 237 -35.90 21.40 -21.24
C GLY A 237 -36.82 20.29 -20.72
N LYS A 238 -36.72 19.09 -21.29
CA LYS A 238 -37.50 17.91 -20.90
C LYS A 238 -36.77 17.12 -19.79
N PRO A 239 -37.50 16.30 -19.01
CA PRO A 239 -36.87 15.36 -18.07
C PRO A 239 -35.88 14.44 -18.78
N LEU A 240 -34.77 14.11 -18.11
CA LEU A 240 -33.82 13.12 -18.60
C LEU A 240 -34.47 11.73 -18.62
N PRO A 241 -34.29 10.94 -19.70
CA PRO A 241 -34.82 9.59 -19.78
C PRO A 241 -34.17 8.66 -18.75
N PRO A 242 -34.82 7.55 -18.36
CA PRO A 242 -34.22 6.54 -17.48
C PRO A 242 -32.85 6.05 -18.00
N GLY A 243 -31.88 5.99 -17.09
CA GLY A 243 -30.48 5.66 -17.39
C GLY A 243 -29.64 6.82 -17.93
N ALA A 244 -30.23 7.99 -18.20
CA ALA A 244 -29.47 9.19 -18.54
C ALA A 244 -29.07 9.98 -17.30
N TYR A 245 -27.94 10.68 -17.41
CA TYR A 245 -27.39 11.48 -16.33
C TYR A 245 -26.74 12.76 -16.87
N ALA A 246 -26.67 13.77 -15.99
CA ALA A 246 -26.00 15.02 -16.22
C ALA A 246 -24.97 15.27 -15.12
N VAL A 247 -23.81 15.77 -15.52
CA VAL A 247 -22.72 16.17 -14.64
C VAL A 247 -22.48 17.66 -14.79
N MET A 248 -22.42 18.36 -13.67
CA MET A 248 -22.08 19.77 -13.60
C MET A 248 -20.68 19.90 -13.02
N SER A 249 -19.75 20.33 -13.87
CA SER A 249 -18.43 20.81 -13.44
C SER A 249 -18.53 22.25 -12.96
N THR A 250 -17.83 22.61 -11.88
CA THR A 250 -17.81 23.98 -11.36
C THR A 250 -16.40 24.52 -11.18
N PHE A 251 -16.28 25.85 -11.16
CA PHE A 251 -15.03 26.59 -11.05
C PHE A 251 -15.26 27.81 -10.14
N THR A 252 -14.21 28.24 -9.45
CA THR A 252 -14.25 29.50 -8.71
C THR A 252 -14.22 30.69 -9.67
N ASP A 253 -14.66 31.87 -9.21
CA ASP A 253 -14.54 33.11 -9.98
C ASP A 253 -13.14 33.70 -9.81
N GLU A 254 -12.48 33.96 -10.93
CA GLU A 254 -11.24 34.70 -11.00
C GLU A 254 -11.45 35.92 -11.89
N LYS A 255 -11.77 37.06 -11.26
CA LYS A 255 -11.98 38.37 -11.92
C LYS A 255 -13.07 38.32 -13.01
N GLY A 256 -14.20 37.69 -12.72
CA GLY A 256 -15.32 37.59 -13.66
C GLY A 256 -15.13 36.52 -14.75
N LYS A 257 -14.24 35.54 -14.53
CA LYS A 257 -14.00 34.39 -15.41
C LYS A 257 -13.89 33.10 -14.59
N PRO A 258 -14.15 31.92 -15.16
CA PRO A 258 -13.86 30.66 -14.49
C PRO A 258 -12.34 30.52 -14.24
N SER A 259 -11.97 30.17 -13.02
CA SER A 259 -10.58 29.88 -12.66
C SER A 259 -10.09 28.55 -13.25
N THR A 260 -8.79 28.29 -13.14
CA THR A 260 -8.19 26.99 -13.46
C THR A 260 -8.36 25.96 -12.34
N GLU A 261 -8.84 26.36 -11.17
CA GLU A 261 -9.04 25.45 -10.04
C GLU A 261 -10.44 24.81 -10.10
N PRO A 262 -10.52 23.47 -10.20
CA PRO A 262 -11.80 22.79 -10.25
C PRO A 262 -12.51 22.87 -8.90
N GLY A 263 -13.75 23.33 -8.94
CA GLY A 263 -14.69 23.23 -7.83
C GLY A 263 -15.31 21.84 -7.73
N PRO A 264 -16.36 21.68 -6.90
CA PRO A 264 -17.08 20.43 -6.79
C PRO A 264 -17.77 20.03 -8.10
N LEU A 265 -17.89 18.72 -8.30
CA LEU A 265 -18.70 18.10 -9.33
C LEU A 265 -20.03 17.66 -8.73
N TYR A 266 -21.10 17.87 -9.49
CA TYR A 266 -22.44 17.44 -9.12
C TYR A 266 -22.99 16.55 -10.21
N MET A 267 -23.61 15.43 -9.84
CA MET A 267 -24.33 14.57 -10.77
C MET A 267 -25.81 14.56 -10.44
N LYS A 268 -26.64 14.54 -11.48
CA LYS A 268 -28.04 14.15 -11.43
C LYS A 268 -28.27 12.99 -12.40
N GLU A 269 -28.85 11.91 -11.92
CA GLU A 269 -29.18 10.72 -12.70
C GLU A 269 -30.67 10.45 -12.59
N THR A 270 -31.31 10.10 -13.72
CA THR A 270 -32.62 9.44 -13.70
C THR A 270 -32.36 7.94 -13.72
N LYS A 271 -32.67 7.24 -12.63
CA LYS A 271 -32.50 5.79 -12.50
C LYS A 271 -33.45 5.03 -13.43
N ALA A 272 -33.20 3.74 -13.62
CA ALA A 272 -34.02 2.86 -14.45
C ALA A 272 -35.51 2.82 -14.02
N ASP A 273 -35.77 2.99 -12.71
CA ASP A 273 -37.10 3.07 -12.12
C ASP A 273 -37.76 4.47 -12.25
N GLY A 274 -37.10 5.42 -12.91
CA GLY A 274 -37.56 6.80 -13.10
C GLY A 274 -37.27 7.73 -11.92
N THR A 275 -36.70 7.23 -10.82
CA THR A 275 -36.37 8.07 -9.66
C THR A 275 -35.12 8.90 -9.93
N THR A 276 -35.00 10.07 -9.27
CA THR A 276 -33.82 10.92 -9.39
C THR A 276 -32.81 10.60 -8.28
N ALA A 277 -31.54 10.47 -8.65
CA ALA A 277 -30.44 10.36 -7.72
C ALA A 277 -29.41 11.47 -7.94
N PHE A 278 -28.76 11.89 -6.86
CA PHE A 278 -27.71 12.90 -6.88
C PHE A 278 -26.39 12.32 -6.39
N ALA A 279 -25.29 12.90 -6.88
CA ALA A 279 -23.97 12.74 -6.29
C ALA A 279 -23.26 14.09 -6.21
N PHE A 280 -22.44 14.24 -5.18
CA PHE A 280 -21.55 15.39 -4.96
C PHE A 280 -20.14 14.86 -4.76
N TYR A 281 -19.17 15.45 -5.44
CA TYR A 281 -17.76 15.09 -5.34
C TYR A 281 -16.92 16.36 -5.30
N TRP A 282 -15.95 16.43 -4.40
CA TRP A 282 -14.95 17.48 -4.40
C TRP A 282 -13.57 16.89 -4.11
N GLY A 283 -12.77 16.75 -5.17
CA GLY A 283 -11.44 16.12 -5.11
C GLY A 283 -10.44 16.81 -4.18
N ARG A 284 -10.59 18.12 -3.96
CA ARG A 284 -9.82 18.91 -3.00
C ARG A 284 -10.67 20.03 -2.43
N VAL A 285 -11.09 19.91 -1.18
CA VAL A 285 -11.81 20.96 -0.48
C VAL A 285 -10.80 22.03 0.01
N PRO A 286 -10.96 23.32 -0.37
CA PRO A 286 -10.11 24.40 0.12
C PRO A 286 -10.09 24.46 1.65
N THR A 287 -8.93 24.72 2.24
CA THR A 287 -8.71 24.65 3.69
C THR A 287 -9.73 25.49 4.48
N GLU A 288 -10.05 26.67 3.98
CA GLU A 288 -11.04 27.59 4.52
C GLU A 288 -12.47 27.03 4.56
N LEU A 289 -12.80 26.06 3.70
CA LEU A 289 -14.12 25.43 3.62
C LEU A 289 -14.18 24.07 4.31
N GLN A 290 -13.06 23.44 4.65
CA GLN A 290 -13.05 22.07 5.20
C GLN A 290 -13.94 21.93 6.44
N LYS A 291 -14.05 22.97 7.27
CA LYS A 291 -14.87 22.96 8.48
C LYS A 291 -16.36 22.72 8.18
N ASP A 292 -16.85 23.21 7.05
CA ASP A 292 -18.24 23.04 6.59
C ASP A 292 -18.47 21.62 6.03
N PHE A 293 -17.40 20.90 5.74
CA PHE A 293 -17.38 19.55 5.18
C PHE A 293 -16.81 18.51 6.17
N GLY A 294 -16.91 18.78 7.48
CA GLY A 294 -16.47 17.82 8.52
C GLY A 294 -14.96 17.69 8.64
N ASN A 295 -14.21 18.74 8.29
CA ASN A 295 -12.74 18.79 8.26
C ASN A 295 -12.11 17.78 7.29
N GLN A 296 -12.79 17.46 6.19
CA GLN A 296 -12.28 16.57 5.15
C GLN A 296 -11.58 17.39 4.04
N ASP A 297 -10.44 16.90 3.56
CA ASP A 297 -9.73 17.45 2.40
C ASP A 297 -10.28 16.94 1.06
N PHE A 298 -11.14 15.93 1.11
CA PHE A 298 -11.86 15.30 0.00
C PHE A 298 -13.29 14.96 0.43
N VAL A 299 -14.27 15.13 -0.46
CA VAL A 299 -15.68 14.81 -0.16
C VAL A 299 -16.33 14.03 -1.29
N TYR A 300 -17.09 13.01 -0.92
CA TYR A 300 -18.02 12.33 -1.82
C TYR A 300 -19.32 11.94 -1.10
N TRP A 301 -20.45 12.34 -1.65
CA TRP A 301 -21.79 11.99 -1.16
C TRP A 301 -22.65 11.49 -2.32
N ARG A 302 -23.54 10.52 -2.07
CA ARG A 302 -24.51 10.03 -3.06
C ARG A 302 -25.86 9.79 -2.39
N SER A 303 -26.95 9.98 -3.12
CA SER A 303 -28.29 9.67 -2.61
C SER A 303 -28.35 8.21 -2.15
N PRO A 304 -28.94 7.92 -0.96
CA PRO A 304 -29.80 8.80 -0.17
C PRO A 304 -29.11 9.58 0.98
N ASP A 305 -27.81 9.92 0.90
CA ASP A 305 -27.12 10.70 1.95
C ASP A 305 -27.90 12.00 2.27
N ALA A 306 -28.17 12.22 3.56
CA ALA A 306 -28.94 13.36 4.06
C ALA A 306 -28.34 14.72 3.66
N LYS A 307 -27.03 14.79 3.39
CA LYS A 307 -26.37 16.02 2.91
C LYS A 307 -26.81 16.44 1.51
N LEU A 308 -27.43 15.53 0.74
CA LEU A 308 -27.99 15.81 -0.58
C LEU A 308 -29.49 16.13 -0.56
N ALA A 309 -30.11 16.21 0.62
CA ALA A 309 -31.53 16.53 0.75
C ALA A 309 -31.88 17.88 0.12
N THR A 310 -30.97 18.86 0.19
CA THR A 310 -31.16 20.18 -0.46
C THR A 310 -31.17 20.06 -1.99
N CYS A 311 -30.34 19.21 -2.58
CA CYS A 311 -30.34 18.97 -4.03
C CYS A 311 -31.69 18.40 -4.48
N LEU A 312 -32.19 17.38 -3.77
CA LEU A 312 -33.48 16.76 -4.04
C LEU A 312 -34.62 17.78 -3.91
N GLY A 313 -34.67 18.51 -2.80
CA GLY A 313 -35.74 19.48 -2.54
C GLY A 313 -35.82 20.62 -3.56
N CYS A 314 -34.69 21.11 -4.08
CA CYS A 314 -34.68 22.16 -5.11
C CYS A 314 -35.07 21.64 -6.49
N HIS A 315 -34.66 20.41 -6.85
CA HIS A 315 -34.92 19.85 -8.16
C HIS A 315 -36.31 19.21 -8.29
N GLU A 316 -36.92 18.74 -7.21
CA GLU A 316 -38.32 18.27 -7.21
C GLU A 316 -39.32 19.44 -7.30
N LYS A 317 -39.00 20.59 -6.69
CA LYS A 317 -39.85 21.79 -6.70
C LYS A 317 -39.76 22.61 -7.99
N GLY A 318 -38.96 22.18 -8.98
CA GLY A 318 -38.78 22.90 -10.24
C GLY A 318 -38.12 24.27 -10.06
N GLY A 319 -37.00 24.33 -9.31
CA GLY A 319 -36.25 25.56 -9.06
C GLY A 319 -36.02 26.43 -10.32
N PRO A 320 -35.83 27.76 -10.15
CA PRO A 320 -35.98 28.74 -11.21
C PRO A 320 -35.12 28.35 -12.42
N THR A 321 -35.80 28.15 -13.55
CA THR A 321 -35.17 27.90 -14.84
C THR A 321 -34.16 29.01 -15.11
N ALA A 322 -32.91 28.62 -15.38
CA ALA A 322 -31.91 29.55 -15.86
C ALA A 322 -32.39 30.10 -17.21
N LYS A 323 -32.89 31.34 -17.20
CA LYS A 323 -32.97 32.21 -18.38
C LYS A 323 -31.65 32.95 -18.51
#